data_AF-A0A6C0JBJ3-F1
#
_entry.id   AF-A0A6C0JBJ3-F1
#
_cell.length_a   1.000
_cell.length_b   1.000
_cell.length_c   1.000
_cell.angle_alpha   90.00
_cell.angle_beta   90.00
_cell.angle_gamma   90.00
#
_symmetry.space_group_name_H-M   'P 1'
#
loop_
_entity.id
_entity.type
_entity.pdbx_description
1 polymer ?
#
loop_
_entity_poly.entity_id
_entity_poly.type
_entity_poly.pdbx_seq_one_letter_code
_entity_poly.pdbx_strand_id
1 'polypeptide(L)'
;MKDLKYCIWICPDAYHHWNYLTGGFPAHLSLKTNLDYSTALNLFTKIKKQDIEVEFDNLLCDNDGNIHKMFYSLKCPINKPEWWPKNPHISFYYKYNEKILPVEVHHLYYNLKYKKGILRNIYLMKCTGHHQKWKIILKK
;
A
#
# COMPACT_ATOMS: atom_id res chain seq x y z
N MET A 1 15.70 9.02 -5.81
CA MET A 1 14.58 8.08 -5.54
C MET A 1 14.80 7.45 -4.18
N LYS A 2 13.80 7.53 -3.30
CA LYS A 2 13.89 7.02 -1.92
C LYS A 2 13.95 5.50 -1.93
N ASP A 3 15.01 4.94 -1.33
CA ASP A 3 15.12 3.48 -1.14
C ASP A 3 14.37 3.09 0.12
N LEU A 4 13.26 2.39 -0.04
CA LEU A 4 12.45 1.90 1.08
C LEU A 4 12.98 0.57 1.64
N LYS A 5 14.05 0.01 1.05
CA LYS A 5 14.71 -1.24 1.48
C LYS A 5 13.70 -2.38 1.61
N TYR A 6 13.41 -2.83 2.83
CA TYR A 6 12.40 -3.85 3.09
C TYR A 6 11.18 -3.25 3.78
N CYS A 7 9.99 -3.67 3.33
CA CYS A 7 8.70 -3.24 3.86
C CYS A 7 7.85 -4.46 4.23
N ILE A 8 6.98 -4.29 5.22
CA ILE A 8 5.94 -5.28 5.55
C ILE A 8 4.60 -4.67 5.20
N TRP A 9 3.86 -5.36 4.35
CA TRP A 9 2.56 -4.92 3.83
C TRP A 9 1.46 -5.88 4.28
N ILE A 10 0.27 -5.34 4.51
CA ILE A 10 -0.96 -6.13 4.56
C ILE A 10 -1.82 -5.78 3.35
N CYS A 11 -2.27 -6.81 2.65
CA CYS A 11 -2.86 -6.74 1.33
C CYS A 11 -4.24 -7.43 1.32
N PRO A 12 -5.15 -7.04 0.41
CA PRO A 12 -6.36 -7.79 0.16
C PRO A 12 -6.03 -9.11 -0.56
N ASP A 13 -7.06 -9.87 -0.89
CA ASP A 13 -6.91 -11.05 -1.75
C ASP A 13 -6.34 -10.69 -3.12
N ALA A 14 -5.60 -11.63 -3.71
CA ALA A 14 -4.90 -11.41 -4.98
C ALA A 14 -5.85 -10.96 -6.10
N TYR A 15 -7.08 -11.46 -6.10
CA TYR A 15 -8.11 -11.16 -7.09
C TYR A 15 -9.02 -9.97 -6.71
N HIS A 16 -8.72 -9.27 -5.60
CA HIS A 16 -9.52 -8.12 -5.19
C HIS A 16 -9.44 -7.00 -6.22
N HIS A 17 -10.57 -6.32 -6.45
CA HIS A 17 -10.72 -5.30 -7.50
C HIS A 17 -9.62 -4.23 -7.46
N TRP A 18 -9.18 -3.85 -6.26
CA TRP A 18 -8.15 -2.84 -6.06
C TRP A 18 -6.84 -3.17 -6.77
N ASN A 19 -6.45 -4.45 -6.86
CA ASN A 19 -5.19 -4.86 -7.50
C ASN A 19 -5.20 -4.68 -9.03
N TYR A 20 -6.37 -4.54 -9.66
CA TYR A 20 -6.45 -4.24 -11.10
C TYR A 20 -6.34 -2.75 -11.39
N LEU A 21 -6.48 -1.91 -10.36
CA LEU A 21 -6.39 -0.46 -10.45
C LEU A 21 -5.01 0.08 -10.06
N THR A 22 -4.14 -0.78 -9.55
CA THR A 22 -2.78 -0.40 -9.20
C THR A 22 -1.87 -0.49 -10.44
N GLY A 23 -0.88 0.40 -10.54
CA GLY A 23 0.10 0.42 -11.62
C GLY A 23 1.14 -0.72 -11.60
N GLY A 24 0.75 -1.96 -11.26
CA GLY A 24 1.63 -3.13 -11.28
C GLY A 24 2.24 -3.54 -9.93
N PHE A 25 1.68 -3.09 -8.82
CA PHE A 25 2.04 -3.53 -7.47
C PHE A 25 0.76 -3.90 -6.69
N PRO A 26 0.80 -4.82 -5.71
CA PRO A 26 -0.42 -5.17 -4.97
C PRO A 26 -0.94 -3.97 -4.18
N ALA A 27 -2.26 -3.77 -4.17
CA ALA A 27 -2.89 -2.81 -3.26
C ALA A 27 -2.55 -3.21 -1.82
N HIS A 28 -2.10 -2.26 -1.01
CA HIS A 28 -1.57 -2.58 0.31
C HIS A 28 -1.65 -1.42 1.29
N LEU A 29 -1.72 -1.78 2.58
CA LEU A 29 -1.41 -0.89 3.69
C LEU A 29 0.00 -1.24 4.21
N SER A 30 0.88 -0.24 4.29
CA SER A 30 2.22 -0.43 4.85
C SER A 30 2.17 -0.50 6.37
N LEU A 31 2.62 -1.62 6.95
CA LEU A 31 2.73 -1.82 8.40
C LEU A 31 4.05 -1.25 8.94
N LYS A 32 5.15 -1.53 8.22
CA LYS A 32 6.51 -1.07 8.51
C LYS A 32 7.26 -0.84 7.20
N THR A 33 8.12 0.15 7.16
CA THR A 33 8.90 0.55 5.97
C THR A 33 10.34 0.86 6.37
N ASN A 34 11.26 0.91 5.38
CA ASN A 34 12.66 1.27 5.57
C ASN A 34 13.42 0.38 6.58
N LEU A 35 13.17 -0.93 6.52
CA LEU A 35 13.84 -1.92 7.35
C LEU A 35 15.06 -2.51 6.63
N ASP A 36 16.09 -2.90 7.38
CA ASP A 36 17.06 -3.87 6.89
C ASP A 36 16.44 -5.29 6.83
N TYR A 37 17.06 -6.20 6.10
CA TYR A 37 16.50 -7.53 5.86
C TYR A 37 16.31 -8.34 7.15
N SER A 38 17.27 -8.29 8.07
CA SER A 38 17.25 -9.09 9.31
C SER A 38 16.12 -8.64 10.23
N THR A 39 15.96 -7.33 10.40
CA THR A 39 14.85 -6.73 11.16
C THR A 39 13.51 -7.03 10.51
N ALA A 40 13.41 -6.90 9.19
CA ALA A 40 12.17 -7.17 8.47
C ALA A 40 11.73 -8.63 8.60
N LEU A 41 12.67 -9.57 8.47
CA LEU A 41 12.41 -11.00 8.63
C LEU A 41 11.96 -11.33 10.06
N ASN A 42 12.65 -10.83 11.08
CA ASN A 42 12.30 -11.04 12.49
C ASN A 42 10.91 -10.49 12.84
N LEU A 43 10.55 -9.31 12.32
CA LEU A 43 9.21 -8.75 12.50
C LEU A 43 8.16 -9.57 11.75
N PHE A 44 8.42 -9.93 10.50
CA PHE A 44 7.50 -10.69 9.65
C PHE A 44 7.12 -12.04 10.28
N THR A 45 8.07 -12.77 10.86
CA THR A 45 7.79 -14.07 11.51
C THR A 45 6.91 -13.93 12.75
N LYS A 46 7.02 -12.81 13.49
CA LYS A 46 6.27 -12.54 14.72
C LYS A 46 4.86 -12.01 14.48
N ILE A 47 4.59 -11.38 13.34
CA ILE A 47 3.26 -10.84 13.05
C ILE A 47 2.26 -11.98 12.88
N LYS A 48 1.19 -11.95 13.66
CA LYS A 48 0.05 -12.88 13.51
C LYS A 48 -0.86 -12.38 12.39
N LYS A 49 -1.38 -13.33 11.60
CA LYS A 49 -2.43 -13.02 10.63
C LYS A 49 -3.67 -12.53 11.35
N GLN A 50 -4.30 -11.52 10.78
CA GLN A 50 -5.61 -11.04 11.18
C GLN A 50 -6.27 -10.39 9.98
N ASP A 51 -7.58 -10.58 9.88
CA ASP A 51 -8.41 -9.92 8.89
C ASP A 51 -8.75 -8.52 9.40
N ILE A 52 -8.58 -7.53 8.53
CA ILE A 52 -8.83 -6.13 8.88
C ILE A 52 -9.73 -5.55 7.82
N GLU A 53 -10.95 -5.21 8.21
CA GLU A 53 -11.83 -4.42 7.38
C GLU A 53 -11.32 -2.97 7.33
N VAL A 54 -11.18 -2.45 6.13
CA VAL A 54 -10.80 -1.06 5.89
C VAL A 54 -11.78 -0.42 4.94
N GLU A 55 -11.97 0.89 5.12
CA GLU A 55 -12.81 1.70 4.25
C GLU A 55 -12.03 2.93 3.79
N PHE A 56 -12.10 3.21 2.49
CA PHE A 56 -11.53 4.42 1.91
C PHE A 56 -12.31 5.66 2.31
N ASP A 57 -11.56 6.71 2.59
CA ASP A 57 -12.08 8.01 2.98
C ASP A 57 -11.89 9.01 1.82
N ASN A 58 -10.72 9.64 1.74
CA ASN A 58 -10.44 10.69 0.76
C ASN A 58 -9.42 10.23 -0.28
N LEU A 59 -9.70 10.53 -1.56
CA LEU A 59 -8.71 10.40 -2.64
C LEU A 59 -7.77 11.61 -2.59
N LEU A 60 -6.49 11.33 -2.44
CA LEU A 60 -5.46 12.35 -2.27
C LEU A 60 -4.32 12.12 -3.26
N CYS A 61 -3.68 13.23 -3.64
CA CYS A 61 -2.42 13.24 -4.36
C CYS A 61 -1.39 13.96 -3.50
N ASP A 62 -0.16 13.46 -3.50
CA ASP A 62 0.95 14.06 -2.76
C ASP A 62 2.23 13.97 -3.61
N ASN A 63 3.19 14.82 -3.28
CA ASN A 63 4.48 14.90 -3.94
C ASN A 63 5.61 14.84 -2.89
N ASP A 64 6.43 13.80 -2.98
CA ASP A 64 7.65 13.65 -2.18
C ASP A 64 8.85 13.77 -3.11
N GLY A 65 9.32 15.01 -3.30
CA GLY A 65 10.44 15.35 -4.18
C GLY A 65 10.11 15.12 -5.66
N ASN A 66 10.60 14.00 -6.21
CA ASN A 66 10.41 13.63 -7.60
C ASN A 66 9.41 12.46 -7.79
N ILE A 67 8.69 12.10 -6.72
CA ILE A 67 7.72 11.00 -6.71
C ILE A 67 6.34 11.57 -6.42
N HIS A 68 5.47 11.47 -7.41
CA HIS A 68 4.05 11.80 -7.28
C HIS A 68 3.28 10.53 -6.94
N LYS A 69 2.41 10.58 -5.92
CA LYS A 69 1.63 9.44 -5.46
C LYS A 69 0.14 9.78 -5.38
N MET A 70 -0.70 8.83 -5.80
CA MET A 70 -2.15 8.88 -5.67
C MET A 70 -2.60 7.76 -4.76
N PHE A 71 -3.36 8.09 -3.72
CA PHE A 71 -3.77 7.15 -2.69
C PHE A 71 -5.11 7.53 -2.09
N TYR A 72 -5.80 6.55 -1.52
CA TYR A 72 -6.91 6.80 -0.61
C TYR A 72 -6.41 6.77 0.83
N SER A 73 -6.79 7.77 1.63
CA SER A 73 -6.72 7.65 3.09
C SER A 73 -7.73 6.61 3.58
N LEU A 74 -7.47 6.02 4.74
CA LEU A 74 -8.39 5.08 5.38
C LEU A 74 -9.15 5.77 6.50
N LYS A 75 -10.46 5.47 6.61
CA LYS A 75 -11.23 5.79 7.81
C LYS A 75 -10.60 5.08 9.01
N CYS A 76 -10.68 5.70 10.18
CA CYS A 76 -10.26 5.04 11.40
C CYS A 76 -11.19 3.83 11.65
N PRO A 77 -10.66 2.60 11.74
CA PRO A 77 -11.47 1.44 12.03
C PRO A 77 -11.98 1.50 13.47
N ILE A 78 -13.16 0.92 13.71
CA ILE A 78 -13.78 0.84 15.05
C ILE A 78 -12.84 0.08 16.02
N ASN A 79 -12.29 -1.05 15.56
CA ASN A 79 -11.36 -1.87 16.33
C ASN A 79 -9.92 -1.61 15.88
N LYS A 80 -9.42 -0.39 16.10
CA LYS A 80 -8.09 0.03 15.68
C LYS A 80 -6.98 -0.80 16.35
N PRO A 81 -6.16 -1.55 15.59
CA PRO A 81 -5.02 -2.27 16.14
C PRO A 81 -3.97 -1.31 16.73
N GLU A 82 -3.23 -1.74 17.76
CA GLU A 82 -2.17 -0.90 18.37
C GLU A 82 -1.09 -0.46 17.38
N TRP A 83 -0.77 -1.32 16.41
CA TRP A 83 0.24 -1.04 15.40
C TRP A 83 -0.26 -0.14 14.26
N TRP A 84 -1.53 0.25 14.25
CA TRP A 84 -2.16 0.99 13.16
C TRP A 84 -1.35 2.25 12.81
N PRO A 85 -1.01 2.47 11.52
CA PRO A 85 -0.13 3.57 11.14
C PRO A 85 -0.80 4.92 11.38
N LYS A 86 0.00 5.95 11.68
CA LYS A 86 -0.50 7.32 11.93
C LYS A 86 -1.25 7.90 10.73
N ASN A 87 -0.75 7.64 9.52
CA ASN A 87 -1.34 8.10 8.26
C ASN A 87 -1.71 6.88 7.39
N PRO A 88 -2.79 6.17 7.74
CA PRO A 88 -3.18 4.94 7.04
C PRO A 88 -3.68 5.29 5.64
N HIS A 89 -3.09 4.66 4.62
CA HIS A 89 -3.48 4.88 3.24
C HIS A 89 -3.14 3.66 2.37
N ILE A 90 -3.85 3.54 1.25
CA ILE A 90 -3.54 2.58 0.18
C ILE A 90 -3.24 3.35 -1.09
N SER A 91 -2.04 3.15 -1.62
CA SER A 91 -1.60 3.78 -2.86
C SER A 91 -2.07 3.00 -4.08
N PHE A 92 -2.46 3.72 -5.12
CA PHE A 92 -2.89 3.16 -6.41
C PHE A 92 -1.94 3.53 -7.54
N TYR A 93 -1.24 4.66 -7.41
CA TYR A 93 -0.43 5.19 -8.49
C TYR A 93 0.85 5.82 -7.97
N TYR A 94 1.95 5.58 -8.68
CA TYR A 94 3.23 6.25 -8.49
C TYR A 94 3.76 6.71 -9.85
N LYS A 95 4.05 8.01 -9.97
CA LYS A 95 4.78 8.59 -11.10
C LYS A 95 6.11 9.16 -10.64
N TYR A 96 7.12 9.08 -11.50
CA TYR A 96 8.45 9.59 -11.23
C TYR A 96 8.79 10.68 -12.24
N ASN A 97 9.22 11.83 -11.73
CA ASN A 97 9.52 13.02 -12.53
C ASN A 97 8.34 13.56 -13.37
N GLU A 98 7.13 13.07 -13.11
CA GLU A 98 5.90 13.43 -13.83
C GLU A 98 4.75 13.62 -12.85
N LYS A 99 3.91 14.62 -13.11
CA LYS A 99 2.70 14.88 -12.33
C LYS A 99 1.61 13.85 -12.65
N ILE A 100 0.80 13.54 -11.64
CA ILE A 100 -0.48 12.86 -11.85
C ILE A 100 -1.45 13.84 -12.51
N LEU A 101 -2.07 13.42 -13.61
CA LEU A 101 -2.97 14.22 -14.40
C LEU A 101 -4.41 14.10 -13.89
N PRO A 102 -5.27 15.14 -14.05
CA PRO A 102 -6.67 15.07 -13.64
C PRO A 102 -7.45 13.89 -14.23
N VAL A 103 -7.15 13.50 -15.47
CA VAL A 103 -7.78 12.34 -16.14
C VAL A 103 -7.46 11.02 -15.42
N GLU A 104 -6.27 10.88 -14.84
CA GLU A 104 -5.86 9.69 -14.10
C GLU A 104 -6.57 9.62 -12.73
N VAL A 105 -6.71 10.78 -12.08
CA VAL A 105 -7.49 10.91 -10.85
C VAL A 105 -8.96 10.54 -11.11
N HIS A 106 -9.54 11.10 -12.17
CA HIS A 106 -10.91 10.80 -12.56
C HIS A 106 -11.09 9.32 -12.90
N HIS A 107 -10.15 8.72 -13.64
CA HIS A 107 -10.17 7.31 -13.97
C HIS A 107 -10.20 6.42 -12.73
N LEU A 108 -9.32 6.66 -11.75
CA LEU A 108 -9.33 5.88 -10.50
C LEU A 108 -10.65 6.08 -9.75
N TYR A 109 -11.10 7.33 -9.59
CA TYR A 109 -12.33 7.65 -8.86
C TYR A 109 -13.55 6.95 -9.46
N TYR A 110 -13.70 6.98 -10.79
CA TYR A 110 -14.84 6.40 -11.49
C TYR A 110 -14.83 4.87 -11.48
N ASN A 111 -13.65 4.26 -11.62
CA ASN A 111 -13.53 2.80 -11.72
C ASN A 111 -13.47 2.10 -10.36
N LEU A 112 -13.27 2.81 -9.26
CA LEU A 112 -13.24 2.20 -7.92
C LEU A 112 -14.64 1.85 -7.40
N LYS A 113 -15.12 0.66 -7.79
CA LYS A 113 -16.46 0.15 -7.42
C LYS A 113 -16.65 -0.10 -5.93
N TYR A 114 -15.59 -0.56 -5.25
CA TYR A 114 -15.64 -0.96 -3.85
C TYR A 114 -14.74 -0.08 -3.01
N LYS A 115 -15.32 0.66 -2.06
CA LYS A 115 -14.56 1.47 -1.08
C LYS A 115 -14.22 0.72 0.21
N LYS A 116 -14.82 -0.45 0.41
CA LYS A 116 -14.55 -1.35 1.54
C LYS A 116 -13.86 -2.61 1.05
N GLY A 117 -12.99 -3.16 1.90
CA GLY A 117 -12.31 -4.42 1.62
C GLY A 117 -11.65 -4.98 2.87
N ILE A 118 -11.27 -6.25 2.78
CA ILE A 118 -10.58 -6.95 3.87
C ILE A 118 -9.11 -7.11 3.48
N LEU A 119 -8.21 -6.68 4.38
CA LEU A 119 -6.78 -6.94 4.30
C LEU A 119 -6.46 -8.15 5.17
N ARG A 120 -5.83 -9.18 4.59
CA ARG A 120 -5.55 -10.46 5.27
C ARG A 120 -4.22 -11.11 4.93
N ASN A 121 -3.64 -10.76 3.78
CA ASN A 121 -2.41 -11.35 3.29
C ASN A 121 -1.23 -10.47 3.69
N ILE A 122 -0.21 -11.04 4.31
CA ILE A 122 0.95 -10.27 4.79
C ILE A 122 2.15 -10.59 3.92
N TYR A 123 2.76 -9.56 3.33
CA TYR A 123 3.90 -9.68 2.44
C TYR A 123 5.13 -8.98 3.01
N LEU A 124 6.27 -9.67 2.97
CA LEU A 124 7.58 -9.05 3.09
C LEU A 124 8.03 -8.64 1.68
N MET A 125 8.25 -7.35 1.49
CA MET A 125 8.61 -6.76 0.21
C MET A 125 10.05 -6.26 0.22
N LYS A 126 10.74 -6.38 -0.91
CA LYS A 126 11.93 -5.60 -1.23
C LYS A 126 11.53 -4.43 -2.12
N CYS A 127 11.60 -3.22 -1.59
CA CYS A 127 11.12 -1.97 -2.19
C CYS A 127 12.28 -1.03 -2.57
N THR A 128 13.29 -1.58 -3.25
CA THR A 128 14.45 -0.80 -3.73
C THR A 128 14.23 -0.35 -5.16
N GLY A 129 14.38 0.94 -5.41
CA GLY A 129 14.24 1.54 -6.72
C GLY A 129 12.77 1.78 -7.15
N HIS A 130 12.53 1.73 -8.46
CA HIS A 130 11.22 1.99 -9.07
C HIS A 130 10.21 0.91 -8.65
N HIS A 131 8.93 1.24 -8.48
CA HIS A 131 7.92 0.29 -7.97
C HIS A 131 7.79 -0.97 -8.82
N GLN A 132 8.01 -0.86 -10.14
CA GLN A 132 8.06 -2.00 -11.07
C GLN A 132 9.17 -3.01 -10.76
N LYS A 133 10.20 -2.62 -9.99
CA LYS A 133 11.30 -3.49 -9.55
C LYS A 133 11.06 -4.10 -8.18
N TRP A 134 9.99 -3.69 -7.48
CA TRP A 134 9.69 -4.20 -6.15
C TRP A 134 9.25 -5.66 -6.23
N LYS A 135 9.66 -6.45 -5.24
CA LYS A 135 9.42 -7.90 -5.24
C LYS A 135 8.90 -8.38 -3.91
N ILE A 136 7.94 -9.30 -3.97
CA ILE A 136 7.53 -10.09 -2.82
C ILE A 136 8.65 -11.09 -2.51
N ILE A 137 9.17 -11.05 -1.29
CA ILE A 137 10.21 -11.97 -0.82
C ILE A 137 9.56 -13.13 -0.07
N LEU A 138 8.63 -12.84 0.83
CA LEU A 138 7.85 -13.85 1.57
C LEU A 138 6.38 -13.47 1.60
N LYS A 139 5.53 -14.49 1.71
CA LYS A 139 4.08 -14.37 1.86
C LYS A 139 3.65 -15.17 3.08
N LYS A 140 2.79 -14.59 3.90
CA LYS A 140 2.08 -15.28 4.97
C LYS A 140 0.62 -15.26 4.62
#